data_AF-A0A1I2HZ13-F1
#
_entry.id   AF-A0A1I2HZ13-F1
#
_cell.length_a   1.000
_cell.length_b   1.000
_cell.length_c   1.000
_cell.angle_alpha   90.00
_cell.angle_beta   90.00
_cell.angle_gamma   90.00
#
_symmetry.space_group_name_H-M   'P 1'
#
loop_
_entity.id
_entity.type
_entity.pdbx_description
1 polymer ?
#
loop_
_entity_poly.entity_id
_entity_poly.type
_entity_poly.pdbx_seq_one_letter_code
_entity_poly.pdbx_strand_id
1 'polypeptide(L)'
;MNHSVLSAGLLLCTGVAAVAAPANKKKPNVIVILTDDQGSIDVNCYGAKDLTTPNMDKLAKTGIKFTQFYVAAPVCSPSRASMLTGMNPHAAGLPGNASSQEGSSGMPTDRVTIAEVMKQAGYATAHIGKWHVGYTPETMPLGQGFDYSFGHMGGCIDNYSHFFYWNGPNRHDLWENGKEVYREGEYFGDLMEQKAKDYIENHQDEPFFMYYAINMPHYPLQPKAKWREHYKDLDMPRRDYAAFVSTVDDHIGQLINKLEELKMRDNTIIIFQSDHGHSTEVRTFGGGGSAGPFRGCKFSLFEGGIRVPAIISWPGRLPQNEERHQMAFNIDWLPTIAEYCGIKELPEGVEGHSLSRVIEKKKESPHQLFFWKSGPGWAVRKGDWKLIGYPQDPSNETKLDFDKDLLFLVNLKMDSTEMTNLATQYPEKVEELKNDYLNWEYASPEDIPTKRLQIKHKANGKKVTIESAPHAKYKANGAASLVDGETGTRFFSDGFWLGFEGNDLVATIDMGKTEVINEISVGSIQDAESWIFFPEYIEVAWSADGKQYSKPVRKMVEPLKSAGQKSIRRIALQQEDINARFLKVTVKSYGKVPVWHSGKGGKAWLFVDEIAIQ
;
A
#
# COMPACT_ATOMS: atom_id res chain seq x y z
N MET A 1 45.14 -78.59 -61.18
CA MET A 1 43.85 -78.32 -60.51
C MET A 1 44.17 -77.54 -59.25
N ASN A 2 43.90 -76.23 -59.28
CA ASN A 2 44.12 -75.30 -58.17
C ASN A 2 42.84 -75.21 -57.34
N HIS A 3 42.93 -75.36 -56.02
CA HIS A 3 41.90 -74.89 -55.10
C HIS A 3 42.54 -74.07 -53.98
N SER A 4 42.29 -72.77 -54.06
CA SER A 4 42.52 -71.78 -53.02
C SER A 4 41.30 -71.76 -52.09
N VAL A 5 41.53 -71.80 -50.78
CA VAL A 5 40.49 -71.58 -49.76
C VAL A 5 40.75 -70.24 -49.09
N LEU A 6 39.80 -69.31 -49.22
CA LEU A 6 39.79 -68.01 -48.56
C LEU A 6 39.37 -68.16 -47.10
N SER A 7 40.16 -67.59 -46.18
CA SER A 7 39.75 -67.32 -44.79
C SER A 7 38.95 -66.02 -44.73
N ALA A 8 37.71 -66.10 -44.23
CA ALA A 8 36.88 -64.92 -43.93
C ALA A 8 37.15 -64.44 -42.50
N GLY A 9 37.70 -63.24 -42.35
CA GLY A 9 37.85 -62.54 -41.08
C GLY A 9 36.54 -61.85 -40.70
N LEU A 10 36.02 -62.16 -39.51
CA LEU A 10 34.85 -61.52 -38.92
C LEU A 10 35.32 -60.28 -38.12
N LEU A 11 35.10 -59.07 -38.64
CA LEU A 11 35.29 -57.83 -37.88
C LEU A 11 34.08 -57.63 -36.94
N LEU A 12 34.30 -57.75 -35.64
CA LEU A 12 33.37 -57.21 -34.63
C LEU A 12 33.56 -55.69 -34.55
N CYS A 13 32.60 -54.93 -35.09
CA CYS A 13 32.45 -53.51 -34.79
C CYS A 13 31.81 -53.35 -33.39
N THR A 14 32.62 -53.01 -32.39
CA THR A 14 32.14 -52.54 -31.09
C THR A 14 31.61 -51.10 -31.25
N GLY A 15 30.30 -50.96 -31.39
CA GLY A 15 29.62 -49.67 -31.36
C GLY A 15 29.74 -49.04 -29.97
N VAL A 16 30.57 -48.01 -29.85
CA VAL A 16 30.56 -47.12 -28.68
C VAL A 16 29.29 -46.30 -28.77
N ALA A 17 28.27 -46.68 -28.00
CA ALA A 17 27.10 -45.85 -27.79
C ALA A 17 27.56 -44.54 -27.12
N ALA A 18 27.56 -43.44 -27.87
CA ALA A 18 27.72 -42.12 -27.32
C ALA A 18 26.56 -41.88 -26.35
N VAL A 19 26.85 -41.94 -25.05
CA VAL A 19 25.94 -41.49 -24.01
C VAL A 19 25.77 -40.00 -24.23
N ALA A 20 24.65 -39.60 -24.82
CA ALA A 20 24.26 -38.19 -24.90
C ALA A 20 24.26 -37.66 -23.47
N ALA A 21 25.15 -36.72 -23.18
CA ALA A 21 25.11 -35.97 -21.93
C ALA A 21 23.69 -35.42 -21.75
N PRO A 22 23.11 -35.48 -20.53
CA PRO A 22 21.78 -34.91 -20.31
C PRO A 22 21.82 -33.46 -20.78
N ALA A 23 20.89 -33.09 -21.68
CA ALA A 23 20.74 -31.71 -22.11
C ALA A 23 20.70 -30.85 -20.85
N ASN A 24 21.71 -30.02 -20.67
CA ASN A 24 21.84 -29.14 -19.52
C ASN A 24 20.54 -28.30 -19.51
N LYS A 25 19.61 -28.60 -18.58
CA LYS A 25 18.28 -27.97 -18.60
C LYS A 25 18.51 -26.48 -18.45
N LYS A 26 18.32 -25.71 -19.54
CA LYS A 26 18.48 -24.26 -19.54
C LYS A 26 17.61 -23.70 -18.41
N LYS A 27 18.22 -22.92 -17.51
CA LYS A 27 17.50 -22.19 -16.46
C LYS A 27 16.35 -21.38 -17.11
N PRO A 28 15.16 -21.33 -16.50
CA PRO A 28 14.05 -20.56 -17.08
C PRO A 28 14.32 -19.07 -16.95
N ASN A 29 13.81 -18.27 -17.89
CA ASN A 29 13.70 -16.82 -17.68
C ASN A 29 12.54 -16.53 -16.73
N VAL A 30 12.57 -15.37 -16.08
CA VAL A 30 11.54 -14.95 -15.15
C VAL A 30 11.13 -13.52 -15.43
N ILE A 31 9.82 -13.29 -15.59
CA ILE A 31 9.24 -11.95 -15.70
C ILE A 31 8.17 -11.79 -14.63
N VAL A 32 8.33 -10.78 -13.79
CA VAL A 32 7.30 -10.34 -12.85
C VAL A 32 6.66 -9.07 -13.39
N ILE A 33 5.41 -9.19 -13.82
CA ILE A 33 4.55 -8.08 -14.25
C ILE A 33 3.78 -7.60 -13.03
N LEU A 34 3.98 -6.33 -12.67
CA LEU A 34 3.30 -5.68 -11.56
C LEU A 34 2.52 -4.47 -12.06
N THR A 35 1.20 -4.45 -11.89
CA THR A 35 0.35 -3.28 -12.18
C THR A 35 0.16 -2.41 -10.93
N ASP A 36 -0.37 -1.21 -11.11
CA ASP A 36 -0.47 -0.18 -10.06
C ASP A 36 -1.92 0.32 -9.94
N ASP A 37 -2.52 0.22 -8.75
CA ASP A 37 -3.94 0.54 -8.49
C ASP A 37 -4.97 -0.31 -9.31
N GLN A 38 -4.65 -1.56 -9.68
CA GLN A 38 -5.63 -2.41 -10.39
C GLN A 38 -6.59 -3.13 -9.42
N GLY A 39 -7.89 -3.02 -9.71
CA GLY A 39 -8.97 -3.62 -8.91
C GLY A 39 -8.96 -5.14 -8.90
N SER A 40 -9.44 -5.73 -7.81
CA SER A 40 -9.40 -7.17 -7.53
C SER A 40 -10.07 -8.03 -8.60
N ILE A 41 -11.09 -7.50 -9.28
CA ILE A 41 -11.82 -8.22 -10.34
C ILE A 41 -11.56 -7.66 -11.75
N ASP A 42 -10.72 -6.65 -11.90
CA ASP A 42 -10.53 -5.88 -13.15
C ASP A 42 -9.66 -6.60 -14.18
N VAL A 43 -9.98 -7.88 -14.41
CA VAL A 43 -9.48 -8.76 -15.46
C VAL A 43 -10.66 -9.68 -15.80
N ASN A 44 -10.93 -9.93 -17.07
CA ASN A 44 -12.09 -10.73 -17.48
C ASN A 44 -12.13 -12.10 -16.81
N CYS A 45 -11.01 -12.82 -16.70
CA CYS A 45 -10.94 -14.11 -16.02
C CYS A 45 -11.16 -14.05 -14.49
N TYR A 46 -11.19 -12.86 -13.90
CA TYR A 46 -11.54 -12.60 -12.49
C TYR A 46 -12.99 -12.09 -12.30
N GLY A 47 -13.72 -11.85 -13.38
CA GLY A 47 -15.17 -11.57 -13.34
C GLY A 47 -15.59 -10.23 -13.91
N ALA A 48 -14.66 -9.36 -14.32
CA ALA A 48 -15.01 -8.14 -15.03
C ALA A 48 -15.72 -8.46 -16.36
N LYS A 49 -16.84 -7.78 -16.63
CA LYS A 49 -17.69 -7.98 -17.82
C LYS A 49 -17.71 -6.79 -18.76
N ASP A 50 -17.21 -5.65 -18.29
CA ASP A 50 -17.33 -4.33 -18.90
C ASP A 50 -15.99 -3.78 -19.41
N LEU A 51 -14.89 -4.50 -19.18
CA LEU A 51 -13.56 -4.22 -19.74
C LEU A 51 -13.02 -5.43 -20.51
N THR A 52 -11.90 -5.25 -21.21
CA THR A 52 -11.33 -6.19 -22.19
C THR A 52 -9.86 -6.42 -21.87
N THR A 53 -9.52 -7.64 -21.46
CA THR A 53 -8.16 -8.05 -21.05
C THR A 53 -7.76 -9.42 -21.64
N PRO A 54 -7.77 -9.59 -22.98
CA PRO A 54 -7.53 -10.88 -23.60
C PRO A 54 -6.12 -11.43 -23.33
N ASN A 55 -5.10 -10.59 -23.10
CA ASN A 55 -3.73 -11.05 -22.90
C ASN A 55 -3.49 -11.51 -21.46
N MET A 56 -4.02 -10.81 -20.46
CA MET A 56 -4.05 -11.30 -19.08
C MET A 56 -4.88 -12.58 -18.96
N ASP A 57 -6.01 -12.68 -19.68
CA ASP A 57 -6.78 -13.92 -19.78
C ASP A 57 -6.00 -15.05 -20.44
N LYS A 58 -5.19 -14.76 -21.46
CA LYS A 58 -4.28 -15.74 -22.09
C LYS A 58 -3.23 -16.24 -21.09
N LEU A 59 -2.70 -15.38 -20.21
CA LEU A 59 -1.81 -15.81 -19.13
C LEU A 59 -2.50 -16.78 -18.17
N ALA A 60 -3.74 -16.50 -17.76
CA ALA A 60 -4.52 -17.42 -16.93
C ALA A 60 -4.80 -18.75 -17.64
N LYS A 61 -5.20 -18.72 -18.91
CA LYS A 61 -5.47 -19.92 -19.73
C LYS A 61 -4.21 -20.78 -19.92
N THR A 62 -3.04 -20.16 -20.03
CA THR A 62 -1.75 -20.86 -20.18
C THR A 62 -1.02 -21.02 -18.85
N GLY A 63 -1.71 -20.86 -17.73
CA GLY A 63 -1.13 -20.89 -16.41
C GLY A 63 -2.15 -21.20 -15.32
N ILE A 64 -1.92 -20.63 -14.15
CA ILE A 64 -2.70 -20.85 -12.94
C ILE A 64 -3.04 -19.48 -12.35
N LYS A 65 -4.33 -19.23 -12.09
CA LYS A 65 -4.77 -18.02 -11.39
C LYS A 65 -5.08 -18.30 -9.92
N PHE A 66 -4.87 -17.32 -9.06
CA PHE A 66 -5.14 -17.44 -7.62
C PHE A 66 -6.39 -16.64 -7.26
N THR A 67 -7.35 -17.27 -6.58
CA THR A 67 -8.55 -16.54 -6.13
C THR A 67 -8.34 -15.87 -4.78
N GLN A 68 -7.38 -16.31 -3.96
CA GLN A 68 -7.09 -15.77 -2.62
C GLN A 68 -5.62 -15.34 -2.51
N PHE A 69 -5.22 -14.42 -3.38
CA PHE A 69 -3.87 -13.85 -3.37
C PHE A 69 -3.87 -12.46 -2.74
N TYR A 70 -2.93 -12.23 -1.82
CA TYR A 70 -2.89 -11.02 -1.00
C TYR A 70 -1.56 -10.29 -1.13
N VAL A 71 -1.61 -8.97 -1.08
CA VAL A 71 -0.42 -8.13 -0.89
C VAL A 71 -0.22 -7.85 0.60
N ALA A 72 1.03 -7.73 1.02
CA ALA A 72 1.37 -7.49 2.42
C ALA A 72 1.03 -6.06 2.92
N ALA A 73 0.61 -5.16 2.03
CA ALA A 73 0.16 -3.82 2.38
C ALA A 73 -0.84 -3.26 1.36
N PRO A 74 -1.79 -2.41 1.78
CA PRO A 74 -2.81 -1.81 0.91
C PRO A 74 -2.32 -0.55 0.18
N VAL A 75 -1.00 -0.43 -0.06
CA VAL A 75 -0.35 0.77 -0.63
C VAL A 75 1.01 0.44 -1.26
N CYS A 76 1.42 1.23 -2.27
CA CYS A 76 2.47 0.93 -3.24
C CYS A 76 3.83 0.49 -2.64
N SER A 77 4.57 1.38 -1.97
CA SER A 77 5.98 1.10 -1.61
C SER A 77 6.11 -0.07 -0.63
N PRO A 78 5.32 -0.14 0.45
CA PRO A 78 5.32 -1.28 1.36
C PRO A 78 5.05 -2.61 0.64
N SER A 79 4.07 -2.65 -0.26
CA SER A 79 3.76 -3.86 -1.03
C SER A 79 4.90 -4.27 -1.98
N ARG A 80 5.50 -3.30 -2.67
CA ARG A 80 6.65 -3.52 -3.57
C ARG A 80 7.87 -4.03 -2.81
N ALA A 81 8.21 -3.40 -1.69
CA ALA A 81 9.30 -3.85 -0.82
C ALA A 81 9.06 -5.28 -0.35
N SER A 82 7.84 -5.62 0.03
CA SER A 82 7.48 -6.98 0.43
C SER A 82 7.65 -8.01 -0.67
N MET A 83 7.23 -7.71 -1.90
CA MET A 83 7.45 -8.63 -3.03
C MET A 83 8.94 -8.81 -3.33
N LEU A 84 9.68 -7.70 -3.35
CA LEU A 84 11.11 -7.71 -3.68
C LEU A 84 11.95 -8.44 -2.64
N THR A 85 11.58 -8.42 -1.35
CA THR A 85 12.40 -8.98 -0.26
C THR A 85 11.84 -10.28 0.31
N GLY A 86 10.58 -10.62 0.02
CA GLY A 86 9.90 -11.73 0.67
C GLY A 86 9.62 -11.50 2.16
N MET A 87 9.61 -10.25 2.62
CA MET A 87 9.40 -9.84 4.01
C MET A 87 8.12 -9.02 4.15
N ASN A 88 7.46 -9.04 5.30
CA ASN A 88 6.41 -8.07 5.60
C ASN A 88 6.98 -6.63 5.60
N PRO A 89 6.15 -5.58 5.45
CA PRO A 89 6.65 -4.21 5.31
C PRO A 89 7.50 -3.69 6.46
N HIS A 90 7.26 -4.15 7.69
CA HIS A 90 8.02 -3.72 8.87
C HIS A 90 9.39 -4.40 8.90
N ALA A 91 9.43 -5.71 8.60
CA ALA A 91 10.67 -6.46 8.41
C ALA A 91 11.51 -5.88 7.26
N ALA A 92 10.87 -5.53 6.14
CA ALA A 92 11.49 -4.87 4.99
C ALA A 92 11.96 -3.43 5.29
N GLY A 93 11.64 -2.87 6.46
CA GLY A 93 12.03 -1.51 6.85
C GLY A 93 11.30 -0.39 6.10
N LEU A 94 10.16 -0.70 5.47
CA LEU A 94 9.36 0.26 4.70
C LEU A 94 7.85 0.13 5.02
N PRO A 95 7.40 0.47 6.25
CA PRO A 95 6.00 0.33 6.67
C PRO A 95 5.05 1.39 6.05
N GLY A 96 5.60 2.41 5.39
CA GLY A 96 4.86 3.47 4.69
C GLY A 96 5.49 3.78 3.33
N ASN A 97 4.84 4.63 2.53
CA ASN A 97 5.37 4.99 1.21
C ASN A 97 6.74 5.67 1.32
N ALA A 98 7.66 5.26 0.45
CA ALA A 98 8.94 5.92 0.30
C ALA A 98 8.73 7.36 -0.18
N SER A 99 9.61 8.26 0.27
CA SER A 99 9.62 9.62 -0.26
C SER A 99 9.92 9.58 -1.76
N SER A 100 9.17 10.37 -2.53
CA SER A 100 9.46 10.56 -3.95
C SER A 100 10.54 11.62 -4.19
N GLN A 101 11.11 12.24 -3.15
CA GLN A 101 12.15 13.25 -3.29
C GLN A 101 13.54 12.59 -3.39
N GLU A 102 14.30 12.98 -4.42
CA GLU A 102 15.69 12.55 -4.59
C GLU A 102 16.53 12.84 -3.34
N GLY A 103 17.41 11.89 -2.99
CA GLY A 103 18.24 11.93 -1.80
C GLY A 103 17.54 11.44 -0.53
N SER A 104 16.23 11.13 -0.58
CA SER A 104 15.53 10.51 0.55
C SER A 104 15.86 9.03 0.64
N SER A 105 16.07 8.53 1.85
CA SER A 105 16.19 7.10 2.10
C SER A 105 14.90 6.36 1.70
N GLY A 106 15.06 5.11 1.28
CA GLY A 106 13.97 4.19 1.01
C GLY A 106 14.08 2.94 1.87
N MET A 107 13.75 1.80 1.25
CA MET A 107 14.05 0.47 1.78
C MET A 107 15.53 0.38 2.19
N PRO A 108 15.85 -0.08 3.41
CA PRO A 108 17.22 -0.25 3.85
C PRO A 108 18.03 -1.13 2.90
N THR A 109 19.29 -0.74 2.62
CA THR A 109 20.14 -1.40 1.61
C THR A 109 20.65 -2.78 2.05
N ASP A 110 20.50 -3.14 3.31
CA ASP A 110 20.79 -4.47 3.85
C ASP A 110 19.62 -5.45 3.65
N ARG A 111 18.50 -5.01 3.08
CA ARG A 111 17.39 -5.88 2.68
C ARG A 111 17.62 -6.41 1.27
N VAL A 112 18.16 -7.63 1.21
CA VAL A 112 18.48 -8.30 -0.06
C VAL A 112 17.22 -8.53 -0.88
N THR A 113 17.22 -8.02 -2.11
CA THR A 113 16.10 -8.16 -3.04
C THR A 113 16.20 -9.44 -3.88
N ILE A 114 15.08 -9.82 -4.48
CA ILE A 114 15.00 -10.91 -5.46
C ILE A 114 15.94 -10.67 -6.65
N ALA A 115 16.18 -9.42 -7.05
CA ALA A 115 17.12 -9.12 -8.12
C ALA A 115 18.56 -9.51 -7.72
N GLU A 116 18.98 -9.20 -6.50
CA GLU A 116 20.29 -9.61 -5.99
C GLU A 116 20.40 -11.14 -5.89
N VAL A 117 19.35 -11.82 -5.40
CA VAL A 117 19.29 -13.30 -5.36
C VAL A 117 19.43 -13.90 -6.76
N MET A 118 18.71 -13.36 -7.74
CA MET A 118 18.75 -13.83 -9.13
C MET A 118 20.11 -13.55 -9.78
N LYS A 119 20.67 -12.36 -9.57
CA LYS A 119 22.00 -11.97 -10.06
C LYS A 119 23.10 -12.87 -9.50
N GLN A 120 23.07 -13.17 -8.20
CA GLN A 120 24.00 -14.13 -7.59
C GLN A 120 23.86 -15.54 -8.19
N ALA A 121 22.66 -15.92 -8.63
CA ALA A 121 22.42 -17.17 -9.33
C ALA A 121 22.80 -17.15 -10.83
N GLY A 122 23.41 -16.07 -11.32
CA GLY A 122 23.89 -15.93 -12.69
C GLY A 122 22.82 -15.55 -13.70
N TYR A 123 21.78 -14.84 -13.26
CA TYR A 123 20.80 -14.21 -14.14
C TYR A 123 21.24 -12.79 -14.49
N ALA A 124 21.01 -12.37 -15.72
CA ALA A 124 20.94 -10.95 -16.05
C ALA A 124 19.66 -10.36 -15.44
N THR A 125 19.72 -9.13 -14.91
CA THR A 125 18.59 -8.53 -14.19
C THR A 125 18.16 -7.17 -14.72
N ALA A 126 16.85 -6.97 -14.92
CA ALA A 126 16.27 -5.71 -15.39
C ALA A 126 15.11 -5.21 -14.53
N HIS A 127 15.13 -3.92 -14.23
CA HIS A 127 13.99 -3.16 -13.73
C HIS A 127 13.44 -2.28 -14.86
N ILE A 128 12.14 -2.35 -15.12
CA ILE A 128 11.48 -1.49 -16.10
C ILE A 128 10.16 -1.00 -15.52
N GLY A 129 10.04 0.31 -15.29
CA GLY A 129 8.82 0.95 -14.79
C GLY A 129 8.97 1.70 -13.45
N LYS A 130 7.96 1.59 -12.59
CA LYS A 130 7.88 2.24 -11.28
C LYS A 130 8.72 1.50 -10.24
N TRP A 131 9.69 2.20 -9.67
CA TRP A 131 10.50 1.69 -8.57
C TRP A 131 9.81 1.90 -7.21
N HIS A 132 9.72 3.15 -6.76
CA HIS A 132 9.00 3.60 -5.56
C HIS A 132 9.37 2.91 -4.23
N VAL A 133 10.61 2.41 -4.10
CA VAL A 133 11.14 1.88 -2.83
C VAL A 133 12.46 2.54 -2.41
N GLY A 134 12.92 3.59 -3.11
CA GLY A 134 14.11 4.37 -2.76
C GLY A 134 14.51 5.37 -3.84
N TYR A 135 15.22 6.43 -3.44
CA TYR A 135 15.64 7.50 -4.35
C TYR A 135 17.03 8.05 -4.00
N THR A 136 17.95 7.17 -3.61
CA THR A 136 19.40 7.41 -3.55
C THR A 136 20.13 6.45 -4.49
N PRO A 137 21.39 6.71 -4.90
CA PRO A 137 22.13 5.77 -5.74
C PRO A 137 22.16 4.33 -5.21
N GLU A 138 22.23 4.15 -3.89
CA GLU A 138 22.28 2.84 -3.22
C GLU A 138 20.91 2.17 -3.10
N THR A 139 19.82 2.97 -3.10
CA THR A 139 18.44 2.47 -2.94
C THR A 139 17.66 2.47 -4.25
N MET A 140 18.23 2.99 -5.33
CA MET A 140 17.76 2.87 -6.71
C MET A 140 18.00 1.46 -7.26
N PRO A 141 17.33 1.05 -8.36
CA PRO A 141 17.41 -0.31 -8.90
C PRO A 141 18.84 -0.84 -9.10
N LEU A 142 19.76 -0.01 -9.63
CA LEU A 142 21.16 -0.44 -9.86
C LEU A 142 21.92 -0.74 -8.56
N GLY A 143 21.57 -0.06 -7.47
CA GLY A 143 22.11 -0.34 -6.13
C GLY A 143 21.45 -1.54 -5.45
N GLN A 144 20.35 -2.05 -6.03
CA GLN A 144 19.48 -3.09 -5.47
C GLN A 144 19.43 -4.31 -6.40
N GLY A 145 20.59 -4.66 -6.97
CA GLY A 145 20.79 -5.91 -7.71
C GLY A 145 20.44 -5.90 -9.19
N PHE A 146 19.85 -4.83 -9.74
CA PHE A 146 19.54 -4.77 -11.17
C PHE A 146 20.75 -4.36 -12.03
N ASP A 147 20.98 -5.06 -13.14
CA ASP A 147 22.02 -4.72 -14.12
C ASP A 147 21.57 -3.63 -15.10
N TYR A 148 20.26 -3.61 -15.40
CA TYR A 148 19.61 -2.63 -16.25
C TYR A 148 18.42 -1.99 -15.53
N SER A 149 18.24 -0.68 -15.69
CA SER A 149 17.05 0.01 -15.18
C SER A 149 16.55 1.08 -16.14
N PHE A 150 15.26 1.07 -16.42
CA PHE A 150 14.55 2.15 -17.10
C PHE A 150 13.23 2.48 -16.41
N GLY A 151 13.02 3.72 -15.98
CA GLY A 151 11.75 4.12 -15.36
C GLY A 151 11.89 5.24 -14.34
N HIS A 152 10.97 5.30 -13.37
CA HIS A 152 10.85 6.40 -12.44
C HIS A 152 10.94 5.96 -10.97
N MET A 153 11.38 6.87 -10.10
CA MET A 153 11.72 6.55 -8.71
C MET A 153 10.62 6.96 -7.74
N GLY A 154 9.89 8.02 -8.04
CA GLY A 154 8.74 8.48 -7.28
C GLY A 154 7.49 7.62 -7.45
N GLY A 155 6.44 7.99 -6.71
CA GLY A 155 5.19 7.22 -6.68
C GLY A 155 4.34 7.30 -7.95
N CYS A 156 4.55 8.30 -8.79
CA CYS A 156 3.81 8.49 -10.04
C CYS A 156 4.52 9.48 -10.96
N ILE A 157 4.27 9.38 -12.25
CA ILE A 157 4.65 10.38 -13.25
C ILE A 157 3.48 10.61 -14.22
N ASP A 158 3.48 11.75 -14.90
CA ASP A 158 2.66 11.94 -16.10
C ASP A 158 3.23 11.10 -17.25
N ASN A 159 2.40 10.39 -17.99
CA ASN A 159 2.88 9.39 -18.96
C ASN A 159 3.47 9.99 -20.24
N TYR A 160 3.45 11.31 -20.44
CA TYR A 160 4.02 11.96 -21.62
C TYR A 160 5.15 12.94 -21.28
N SER A 161 5.00 13.72 -20.22
CA SER A 161 6.04 14.64 -19.76
C SER A 161 7.06 13.95 -18.86
N HIS A 162 6.64 12.88 -18.17
CA HIS A 162 7.45 12.13 -17.19
C HIS A 162 7.79 12.93 -15.95
N PHE A 163 6.97 13.94 -15.63
CA PHE A 163 7.08 14.70 -14.40
C PHE A 163 6.27 14.05 -13.30
N PHE A 164 6.84 13.97 -12.11
CA PHE A 164 6.10 13.79 -10.88
C PHE A 164 5.28 15.06 -10.60
N TYR A 165 3.99 14.88 -10.32
CA TYR A 165 3.03 15.98 -10.16
C TYR A 165 2.21 15.90 -8.86
N TRP A 166 2.50 14.96 -7.96
CA TRP A 166 1.67 14.75 -6.76
C TRP A 166 1.74 15.93 -5.78
N ASN A 167 2.96 16.41 -5.52
CA ASN A 167 3.27 17.55 -4.67
C ASN A 167 4.29 18.45 -5.39
N GLY A 168 4.04 19.76 -5.36
CA GLY A 168 4.89 20.75 -6.00
C GLY A 168 6.22 20.98 -5.26
N PRO A 169 7.24 21.53 -5.95
CA PRO A 169 7.25 21.78 -7.39
C PRO A 169 7.28 20.47 -8.19
N ASN A 170 6.63 20.46 -9.36
CA ASN A 170 6.71 19.33 -10.29
C ASN A 170 8.18 19.15 -10.70
N ARG A 171 8.63 17.89 -10.77
CA ARG A 171 10.01 17.55 -11.16
C ARG A 171 9.99 16.43 -12.18
N HIS A 172 10.95 16.44 -13.09
CA HIS A 172 11.17 15.34 -14.01
C HIS A 172 11.65 14.10 -13.23
N ASP A 173 11.20 12.92 -13.62
CA ASP A 173 11.53 11.66 -12.94
C ASP A 173 11.49 10.51 -13.96
N LEU A 174 12.41 10.55 -14.92
CA LEU A 174 12.66 9.42 -15.83
C LEU A 174 14.16 9.16 -15.94
N TRP A 175 14.53 7.91 -15.71
CA TRP A 175 15.92 7.50 -15.55
C TRP A 175 16.21 6.26 -16.40
N GLU A 176 17.40 6.23 -17.00
CA GLU A 176 18.00 5.05 -17.60
C GLU A 176 19.39 4.83 -17.01
N ASN A 177 19.59 3.67 -16.38
CA ASN A 177 20.85 3.28 -15.74
C ASN A 177 21.47 4.35 -14.84
N GLY A 178 20.63 4.92 -13.95
CA GLY A 178 21.05 5.94 -12.98
C GLY A 178 21.28 7.33 -13.56
N LYS A 179 21.00 7.54 -14.85
CA LYS A 179 21.06 8.85 -15.50
C LYS A 179 19.66 9.31 -15.87
N GLU A 180 19.36 10.56 -15.58
CA GLU A 180 18.11 11.17 -16.01
C GLU A 180 18.06 11.26 -17.54
N VAL A 181 16.93 10.91 -18.13
CA VAL A 181 16.72 10.90 -19.59
C VAL A 181 15.40 11.57 -19.95
N TYR A 182 15.42 12.46 -20.94
CA TYR A 182 14.27 13.27 -21.33
C TYR A 182 13.65 12.70 -22.61
N ARG A 183 12.36 12.35 -22.57
CA ARG A 183 11.59 11.71 -23.66
C ARG A 183 10.24 12.40 -23.86
N GLU A 184 10.25 13.73 -23.79
CA GLU A 184 9.04 14.56 -23.80
C GLU A 184 8.10 14.22 -24.96
N GLY A 185 6.84 13.94 -24.63
CA GLY A 185 5.79 13.63 -25.60
C GLY A 185 5.76 12.16 -26.06
N GLU A 186 6.78 11.36 -25.74
CA GLU A 186 6.72 9.91 -25.92
C GLU A 186 5.89 9.29 -24.79
N TYR A 187 5.05 8.31 -25.11
CA TYR A 187 4.19 7.70 -24.11
C TYR A 187 4.97 6.67 -23.28
N PHE A 188 4.97 6.81 -21.95
CA PHE A 188 5.78 6.00 -21.04
C PHE A 188 5.50 4.49 -21.18
N GLY A 189 4.24 4.09 -21.37
CA GLY A 189 3.90 2.68 -21.63
C GLY A 189 4.56 2.12 -22.90
N ASP A 190 4.66 2.91 -23.97
CA ASP A 190 5.35 2.51 -25.21
C ASP A 190 6.86 2.42 -24.99
N LEU A 191 7.43 3.35 -24.22
CA LEU A 191 8.84 3.31 -23.84
C LEU A 191 9.18 2.06 -23.04
N MET A 192 8.38 1.74 -22.01
CA MET A 192 8.53 0.53 -21.21
C MET A 192 8.47 -0.74 -22.06
N GLU A 193 7.47 -0.82 -22.95
CA GLU A 193 7.31 -1.96 -23.85
C GLU A 193 8.53 -2.14 -24.75
N GLN A 194 9.03 -1.05 -25.35
CA GLN A 194 10.22 -1.11 -26.21
C GLN A 194 11.44 -1.60 -25.44
N LYS A 195 11.71 -1.03 -24.24
CA LYS A 195 12.85 -1.45 -23.42
C LYS A 195 12.76 -2.91 -22.99
N ALA A 196 11.55 -3.40 -22.69
CA ALA A 196 11.36 -4.80 -22.34
C ALA A 196 11.62 -5.74 -23.53
N LYS A 197 11.15 -5.38 -24.73
CA LYS A 197 11.44 -6.13 -25.96
C LYS A 197 12.92 -6.14 -26.28
N ASP A 198 13.59 -4.99 -26.26
CA ASP A 198 15.03 -4.86 -26.49
C ASP A 198 15.81 -5.71 -25.48
N TYR A 199 15.41 -5.69 -24.21
CA TYR A 199 16.08 -6.48 -23.17
C TYR A 199 15.95 -7.99 -23.44
N ILE A 200 14.77 -8.47 -23.81
CA ILE A 200 14.55 -9.88 -24.16
C ILE A 200 15.39 -10.28 -25.38
N GLU A 201 15.42 -9.45 -26.42
CA GLU A 201 16.20 -9.71 -27.64
C GLU A 201 17.70 -9.84 -27.35
N ASN A 202 18.22 -9.01 -26.46
CA ASN A 202 19.65 -8.98 -26.12
C ASN A 202 20.09 -10.07 -25.15
N HIS A 203 19.16 -10.79 -24.50
CA HIS A 203 19.44 -11.83 -23.51
C HIS A 203 18.85 -13.20 -23.92
N GLN A 204 18.87 -13.54 -25.21
CA GLN A 204 18.36 -14.83 -25.70
C GLN A 204 19.25 -16.02 -25.31
N ASP A 205 20.54 -15.78 -25.10
CA ASP A 205 21.56 -16.81 -24.87
C ASP A 205 21.88 -17.05 -23.39
N GLU A 206 21.31 -16.25 -22.48
CA GLU A 206 21.48 -16.36 -21.03
C GLU A 206 20.14 -16.20 -20.29
N PRO A 207 19.98 -16.75 -19.08
CA PRO A 207 18.75 -16.60 -18.34
C PRO A 207 18.62 -15.18 -17.77
N PHE A 208 17.42 -14.60 -17.81
CA PHE A 208 17.18 -13.27 -17.27
C PHE A 208 16.01 -13.20 -16.27
N PHE A 209 16.09 -12.21 -15.38
CA PHE A 209 15.02 -11.80 -14.47
C PHE A 209 14.61 -10.37 -14.81
N MET A 210 13.33 -10.17 -15.09
CA MET A 210 12.76 -8.85 -15.37
C MET A 210 11.66 -8.52 -14.36
N TYR A 211 11.83 -7.42 -13.65
CA TYR A 211 10.78 -6.78 -12.88
C TYR A 211 10.15 -5.68 -13.75
N TYR A 212 9.01 -6.03 -14.36
CA TYR A 212 8.23 -5.17 -15.26
C TYR A 212 7.09 -4.50 -14.48
N ALA A 213 7.41 -3.38 -13.86
CA ALA A 213 6.58 -2.70 -12.87
C ALA A 213 5.78 -1.55 -13.50
N ILE A 214 4.70 -1.89 -14.19
CA ILE A 214 3.83 -0.95 -14.90
C ILE A 214 3.16 -0.01 -13.89
N ASN A 215 3.31 1.31 -14.09
CA ASN A 215 2.71 2.36 -13.26
C ASN A 215 1.23 2.63 -13.57
N MET A 216 0.57 1.72 -14.30
CA MET A 216 -0.79 1.86 -14.80
C MET A 216 -1.63 0.69 -14.26
N PRO A 217 -2.93 0.85 -13.98
CA PRO A 217 -3.80 2.00 -14.29
C PRO A 217 -3.77 3.18 -13.29
N HIS A 218 -2.78 3.28 -12.39
CA HIS A 218 -2.63 4.46 -11.52
C HIS A 218 -2.65 5.77 -12.33
N TYR A 219 -3.36 6.76 -11.81
CA TYR A 219 -3.53 8.07 -12.45
C TYR A 219 -2.16 8.77 -12.72
N PRO A 220 -2.07 9.67 -13.72
CA PRO A 220 -3.16 10.28 -14.47
C PRO A 220 -3.71 9.33 -15.52
N LEU A 221 -5.05 9.22 -15.63
CA LEU A 221 -5.71 8.29 -16.55
C LEU A 221 -5.48 8.73 -18.00
N GLN A 222 -4.48 8.16 -18.65
CA GLN A 222 -4.04 8.52 -20.01
C GLN A 222 -4.05 7.32 -20.96
N PRO A 223 -5.19 6.63 -21.12
CA PRO A 223 -5.29 5.45 -21.99
C PRO A 223 -5.06 5.76 -23.47
N LYS A 224 -4.65 4.75 -24.24
CA LYS A 224 -4.48 4.86 -25.70
C LYS A 224 -5.81 5.20 -26.39
N ALA A 225 -5.72 5.93 -27.51
CA ALA A 225 -6.89 6.41 -28.27
C ALA A 225 -7.85 5.29 -28.69
N LYS A 226 -7.32 4.13 -29.12
CA LYS A 226 -8.10 2.92 -29.45
C LYS A 226 -9.08 2.56 -28.32
N TRP A 227 -8.62 2.54 -27.08
CA TRP A 227 -9.43 2.15 -25.94
C TRP A 227 -10.36 3.25 -25.46
N ARG A 228 -9.95 4.52 -25.57
CA ARG A 228 -10.89 5.65 -25.33
C ARG A 228 -12.11 5.58 -26.24
N GLU A 229 -11.89 5.29 -27.52
CA GLU A 229 -12.99 5.12 -28.48
C GLU A 229 -13.83 3.87 -28.17
N HIS A 230 -13.18 2.75 -27.84
CA HIS A 230 -13.88 1.49 -27.54
C HIS A 230 -14.83 1.61 -26.33
N TYR A 231 -14.43 2.34 -25.28
CA TYR A 231 -15.22 2.50 -24.07
C TYR A 231 -16.05 3.78 -24.03
N LYS A 232 -16.13 4.57 -25.11
CA LYS A 232 -16.74 5.91 -25.11
C LYS A 232 -18.16 6.00 -24.50
N ASP A 233 -18.90 4.91 -24.55
CA ASP A 233 -20.29 4.79 -24.06
C ASP A 233 -20.40 4.34 -22.58
N LEU A 234 -19.29 4.04 -21.90
CA LEU A 234 -19.26 3.83 -20.44
C LEU A 234 -19.26 5.16 -19.69
N ASP A 235 -19.78 5.15 -18.46
CA ASP A 235 -19.77 6.31 -17.57
C ASP A 235 -18.39 6.53 -16.93
N MET A 236 -18.03 7.79 -16.72
CA MET A 236 -16.90 8.14 -15.86
C MET A 236 -17.22 7.86 -14.38
N PRO A 237 -16.24 7.45 -13.56
CA PRO A 237 -14.82 7.28 -13.88
C PRO A 237 -14.46 5.91 -14.50
N ARG A 238 -15.41 4.95 -14.55
CA ARG A 238 -15.17 3.58 -15.04
C ARG A 238 -14.67 3.53 -16.48
N ARG A 239 -15.20 4.38 -17.36
CA ARG A 239 -14.79 4.52 -18.75
C ARG A 239 -13.28 4.67 -18.93
N ASP A 240 -12.72 5.69 -18.28
CA ASP A 240 -11.33 6.09 -18.50
C ASP A 240 -10.39 5.06 -17.84
N TYR A 241 -10.80 4.51 -16.70
CA TYR A 241 -10.09 3.42 -16.04
C TYR A 241 -10.10 2.12 -16.87
N ALA A 242 -11.25 1.68 -17.41
CA ALA A 242 -11.37 0.48 -18.25
C ALA A 242 -10.51 0.59 -19.52
N ALA A 243 -10.50 1.79 -20.13
CA ALA A 243 -9.62 2.09 -21.24
C ALA A 243 -8.14 1.97 -20.87
N PHE A 244 -7.78 2.30 -19.63
CA PHE A 244 -6.40 2.26 -19.16
C PHE A 244 -5.94 0.84 -18.83
N VAL A 245 -6.78 0.05 -18.16
CA VAL A 245 -6.54 -1.39 -17.94
C VAL A 245 -6.37 -2.13 -19.28
N SER A 246 -7.19 -1.80 -20.28
CA SER A 246 -7.05 -2.43 -21.61
C SER A 246 -5.80 -1.97 -22.36
N THR A 247 -5.32 -0.75 -22.07
CA THR A 247 -4.01 -0.27 -22.56
C THR A 247 -2.87 -1.08 -21.93
N VAL A 248 -2.94 -1.36 -20.62
CA VAL A 248 -2.00 -2.26 -19.91
C VAL A 248 -2.03 -3.66 -20.50
N ASP A 249 -3.22 -4.21 -20.76
CA ASP A 249 -3.37 -5.53 -21.38
C ASP A 249 -2.69 -5.61 -22.75
N ASP A 250 -2.86 -4.60 -23.61
CA ASP A 250 -2.19 -4.53 -24.91
C ASP A 250 -0.66 -4.59 -24.75
N HIS A 251 -0.08 -3.83 -23.82
CA HIS A 251 1.36 -3.84 -23.54
C HIS A 251 1.86 -5.21 -23.03
N ILE A 252 1.09 -5.87 -22.16
CA ILE A 252 1.37 -7.25 -21.70
C ILE A 252 1.33 -8.21 -22.90
N GLY A 253 0.35 -8.05 -23.79
CA GLY A 253 0.26 -8.84 -25.02
C GLY A 253 1.49 -8.69 -25.92
N GLN A 254 2.00 -7.47 -26.08
CA GLN A 254 3.21 -7.19 -26.85
C GLN A 254 4.46 -7.88 -26.27
N LEU A 255 4.57 -7.93 -24.94
CA LEU A 255 5.65 -8.65 -24.26
C LEU A 255 5.55 -10.17 -24.48
N ILE A 256 4.35 -10.75 -24.33
CA ILE A 256 4.09 -12.18 -24.56
C ILE A 256 4.37 -12.55 -26.01
N ASN A 257 3.89 -11.74 -26.96
CA ASN A 257 4.11 -11.98 -28.39
C ASN A 257 5.60 -11.99 -28.73
N LYS A 258 6.41 -11.13 -28.09
CA LYS A 258 7.85 -11.13 -28.32
C LYS A 258 8.53 -12.43 -27.86
N LEU A 259 8.14 -12.95 -26.69
CA LEU A 259 8.62 -14.25 -26.22
C LEU A 259 8.20 -15.40 -27.13
N GLU A 260 7.00 -15.33 -27.73
CA GLU A 260 6.51 -16.34 -28.68
C GLU A 260 7.28 -16.26 -30.02
N GLU A 261 7.50 -15.05 -30.54
CA GLU A 261 8.31 -14.80 -31.75
C GLU A 261 9.72 -15.38 -31.60
N LEU A 262 10.36 -15.14 -30.46
CA LEU A 262 11.71 -15.65 -30.16
C LEU A 262 11.72 -17.10 -29.65
N LYS A 263 10.56 -17.77 -29.57
CA LYS A 263 10.41 -19.16 -29.10
C LYS A 263 10.96 -19.39 -27.67
N MET A 264 10.88 -18.36 -26.83
CA MET A 264 11.32 -18.41 -25.42
C MET A 264 10.17 -18.73 -24.46
N ARG A 265 8.92 -18.61 -24.91
CA ARG A 265 7.71 -18.69 -24.08
C ARG A 265 7.60 -19.95 -23.21
N ASP A 266 8.00 -21.11 -23.73
CA ASP A 266 7.90 -22.39 -23.02
C ASP A 266 8.87 -22.49 -21.82
N ASN A 267 9.97 -21.75 -21.84
CA ASN A 267 10.97 -21.71 -20.77
C ASN A 267 11.05 -20.33 -20.09
N THR A 268 9.93 -19.61 -20.04
CA THR A 268 9.80 -18.35 -19.30
C THR A 268 8.66 -18.44 -18.30
N ILE A 269 8.97 -18.20 -17.04
CA ILE A 269 8.01 -18.01 -15.96
C ILE A 269 7.50 -16.58 -16.05
N ILE A 270 6.19 -16.40 -16.21
CA ILE A 270 5.54 -15.08 -16.14
C ILE A 270 4.65 -15.08 -14.90
N ILE A 271 4.89 -14.13 -14.01
CA ILE A 271 4.02 -13.81 -12.86
C ILE A 271 3.34 -12.48 -13.17
N PHE A 272 2.04 -12.41 -12.98
CA PHE A 272 1.25 -11.19 -13.07
C PHE A 272 0.56 -10.94 -11.73
N GLN A 273 0.62 -9.71 -11.21
CA GLN A 273 -0.18 -9.27 -10.08
C GLN A 273 -0.36 -7.73 -10.05
N SER A 274 -1.31 -7.24 -9.25
CA SER A 274 -1.38 -5.81 -8.86
C SER A 274 -0.59 -5.57 -7.56
N ASP A 275 -0.08 -4.35 -7.36
CA ASP A 275 0.61 -3.99 -6.12
C ASP A 275 -0.32 -3.77 -4.93
N HIS A 276 -1.58 -3.41 -5.16
CA HIS A 276 -2.69 -3.45 -4.20
C HIS A 276 -4.03 -3.19 -4.91
N GLY A 277 -5.11 -3.04 -4.15
CA GLY A 277 -6.43 -2.73 -4.67
C GLY A 277 -6.54 -1.35 -5.31
N HIS A 278 -7.60 -1.16 -6.10
CA HIS A 278 -7.87 0.07 -6.84
C HIS A 278 -7.98 1.32 -5.95
N SER A 279 -7.72 2.50 -6.53
CA SER A 279 -7.84 3.78 -5.85
C SER A 279 -9.24 4.39 -6.03
N THR A 280 -9.71 5.09 -4.99
CA THR A 280 -10.89 5.99 -5.01
C THR A 280 -10.49 7.45 -4.78
N GLU A 281 -9.19 7.76 -4.89
CA GLU A 281 -8.67 9.10 -4.65
C GLU A 281 -9.26 10.12 -5.64
N VAL A 282 -9.34 11.38 -5.21
CA VAL A 282 -9.90 12.48 -6.02
C VAL A 282 -9.21 12.63 -7.38
N ARG A 283 -7.90 12.30 -7.45
CA ARG A 283 -7.10 12.37 -8.68
C ARG A 283 -7.43 11.28 -9.71
N THR A 284 -8.14 10.23 -9.31
CA THR A 284 -8.80 9.28 -10.22
C THR A 284 -10.31 9.55 -10.31
N PHE A 285 -10.73 10.79 -10.09
CA PHE A 285 -12.14 11.21 -10.16
C PHE A 285 -13.07 10.40 -9.26
N GLY A 286 -12.57 9.97 -8.10
CA GLY A 286 -13.34 9.17 -7.14
C GLY A 286 -13.39 7.67 -7.44
N GLY A 287 -12.69 7.17 -8.47
CA GLY A 287 -12.48 5.73 -8.65
C GLY A 287 -12.38 5.28 -10.10
N GLY A 288 -13.13 4.22 -10.42
CA GLY A 288 -13.17 3.59 -11.75
C GLY A 288 -12.73 2.13 -11.70
N GLY A 289 -11.85 1.75 -10.79
CA GLY A 289 -11.55 0.35 -10.50
C GLY A 289 -12.68 -0.37 -9.75
N SER A 290 -12.64 -1.69 -9.75
CA SER A 290 -13.61 -2.54 -9.07
C SER A 290 -12.93 -3.67 -8.32
N ALA A 291 -13.30 -3.80 -7.04
CA ALA A 291 -13.01 -4.97 -6.24
C ALA A 291 -14.16 -6.00 -6.28
N GLY A 292 -15.20 -5.76 -7.09
CA GLY A 292 -16.36 -6.64 -7.22
C GLY A 292 -17.10 -6.76 -5.88
N PRO A 293 -17.28 -7.97 -5.33
CA PRO A 293 -17.96 -8.14 -4.05
C PRO A 293 -17.08 -7.84 -2.83
N PHE A 294 -15.77 -7.62 -3.02
CA PHE A 294 -14.84 -7.42 -1.92
C PHE A 294 -14.88 -5.97 -1.44
N ARG A 295 -15.15 -5.77 -0.15
CA ARG A 295 -15.21 -4.44 0.46
C ARG A 295 -13.83 -3.78 0.50
N GLY A 296 -13.81 -2.46 0.40
CA GLY A 296 -12.60 -1.67 0.53
C GLY A 296 -11.85 -1.49 -0.79
N CYS A 297 -10.80 -0.68 -0.71
CA CYS A 297 -9.96 -0.27 -1.83
C CYS A 297 -8.56 0.08 -1.28
N LYS A 298 -7.69 0.71 -2.07
CA LYS A 298 -6.41 1.28 -1.61
C LYS A 298 -6.56 1.97 -0.24
N PHE A 299 -5.57 1.78 0.63
CA PHE A 299 -5.53 2.14 2.07
C PHE A 299 -6.37 1.27 3.03
N SER A 300 -7.24 0.38 2.52
CA SER A 300 -8.06 -0.49 3.36
C SER A 300 -7.42 -1.85 3.61
N LEU A 301 -7.58 -2.39 4.82
CA LEU A 301 -7.25 -3.79 5.13
C LEU A 301 -8.43 -4.75 4.91
N PHE A 302 -9.58 -4.26 4.43
CA PHE A 302 -10.62 -5.12 3.85
C PHE A 302 -10.11 -5.77 2.54
N GLU A 303 -10.73 -6.86 2.12
CA GLU A 303 -10.34 -7.71 0.99
C GLU A 303 -10.08 -6.88 -0.28
N GLY A 304 -10.90 -5.88 -0.60
CA GLY A 304 -10.74 -5.07 -1.81
C GLY A 304 -9.52 -4.15 -1.82
N GLY A 305 -8.85 -3.95 -0.68
CA GLY A 305 -7.58 -3.20 -0.59
C GLY A 305 -6.33 -4.07 -0.68
N ILE A 306 -6.40 -5.34 -0.28
CA ILE A 306 -5.24 -6.25 -0.18
C ILE A 306 -5.34 -7.52 -1.03
N ARG A 307 -6.53 -7.92 -1.50
CA ARG A 307 -6.73 -9.05 -2.40
C ARG A 307 -6.64 -8.57 -3.84
N VAL A 308 -5.71 -9.15 -4.60
CA VAL A 308 -5.37 -8.69 -5.95
C VAL A 308 -5.49 -9.84 -6.96
N PRO A 309 -5.71 -9.55 -8.25
CA PRO A 309 -5.56 -10.58 -9.26
C PRO A 309 -4.09 -11.05 -9.29
N ALA A 310 -3.85 -12.37 -9.33
CA ALA A 310 -2.51 -12.94 -9.43
C ALA A 310 -2.48 -14.21 -10.29
N ILE A 311 -1.53 -14.28 -11.22
CA ILE A 311 -1.40 -15.39 -12.18
C ILE A 311 0.07 -15.80 -12.24
N ILE A 312 0.34 -17.11 -12.27
CA ILE A 312 1.64 -17.65 -12.66
C ILE A 312 1.47 -18.52 -13.91
N SER A 313 2.33 -18.34 -14.90
CA SER A 313 2.30 -19.10 -16.14
C SER A 313 3.69 -19.54 -16.58
N TRP A 314 3.85 -20.85 -16.79
CA TRP A 314 5.06 -21.47 -17.34
C TRP A 314 4.64 -22.70 -18.17
N PRO A 315 4.22 -22.52 -19.43
CA PRO A 315 3.57 -23.54 -20.25
C PRO A 315 4.37 -24.83 -20.42
N GLY A 316 5.71 -24.74 -20.45
CA GLY A 316 6.59 -25.90 -20.57
C GLY A 316 6.73 -26.76 -19.31
N ARG A 317 6.17 -26.34 -18.16
CA ARG A 317 6.29 -27.08 -16.88
C ARG A 317 5.03 -27.12 -16.03
N LEU A 318 4.30 -26.02 -15.90
CA LEU A 318 3.18 -25.90 -14.97
C LEU A 318 1.85 -26.34 -15.59
N PRO A 319 0.88 -26.80 -14.78
CA PRO A 319 -0.51 -26.96 -15.21
C PRO A 319 -1.05 -25.67 -15.84
N GLN A 320 -1.95 -25.82 -16.79
CA GLN A 320 -2.57 -24.71 -17.51
C GLN A 320 -4.08 -24.70 -17.29
N ASN A 321 -4.67 -23.51 -17.34
CA ASN A 321 -6.10 -23.28 -17.15
C ASN A 321 -6.62 -23.83 -15.82
N GLU A 322 -5.87 -23.61 -14.73
CA GLU A 322 -6.29 -24.02 -13.39
C GLU A 322 -6.36 -22.85 -12.40
N GLU A 323 -7.00 -23.11 -11.25
CA GLU A 323 -7.18 -22.14 -10.18
C GLU A 323 -6.58 -22.63 -8.86
N ARG A 324 -6.16 -21.70 -8.00
CA ARG A 324 -5.75 -21.95 -6.62
C ARG A 324 -6.59 -21.10 -5.67
N HIS A 325 -7.18 -21.77 -4.69
CA HIS A 325 -8.02 -21.13 -3.67
C HIS A 325 -7.30 -21.00 -2.33
N GLN A 326 -6.06 -21.48 -2.24
CA GLN A 326 -5.22 -21.35 -1.06
C GLN A 326 -4.86 -19.88 -0.82
N MET A 327 -4.78 -19.50 0.45
CA MET A 327 -4.22 -18.22 0.86
C MET A 327 -2.75 -18.15 0.42
N ALA A 328 -2.38 -17.11 -0.31
CA ALA A 328 -1.03 -16.88 -0.81
C ALA A 328 -0.71 -15.39 -0.79
N PHE A 329 0.56 -15.02 -0.70
CA PHE A 329 0.98 -13.63 -0.52
C PHE A 329 2.08 -13.22 -1.49
N ASN A 330 2.18 -11.91 -1.77
CA ASN A 330 3.24 -11.38 -2.62
C ASN A 330 4.65 -11.61 -2.05
N ILE A 331 4.80 -11.78 -0.73
CA ILE A 331 6.07 -12.17 -0.09
C ILE A 331 6.54 -13.57 -0.50
N ASP A 332 5.63 -14.41 -0.99
CA ASP A 332 5.93 -15.78 -1.38
C ASP A 332 6.61 -15.87 -2.76
N TRP A 333 6.65 -14.79 -3.54
CA TRP A 333 7.22 -14.83 -4.88
C TRP A 333 8.73 -15.06 -4.87
N LEU A 334 9.48 -14.38 -3.99
CA LEU A 334 10.93 -14.59 -3.86
C LEU A 334 11.30 -16.06 -3.62
N PRO A 335 10.79 -16.74 -2.57
CA PRO A 335 11.12 -18.15 -2.35
C PRO A 335 10.60 -19.07 -3.44
N THR A 336 9.44 -18.76 -4.06
CA THR A 336 8.88 -19.56 -5.16
C THR A 336 9.74 -19.49 -6.41
N ILE A 337 10.16 -18.28 -6.81
CA ILE A 337 11.03 -18.06 -7.96
C ILE A 337 12.39 -18.72 -7.71
N ALA A 338 12.96 -18.53 -6.53
CA ALA A 338 14.21 -19.17 -6.14
C ALA A 338 14.14 -20.71 -6.30
N GLU A 339 13.10 -21.35 -5.79
CA GLU A 339 12.93 -22.81 -5.93
C GLU A 339 12.81 -23.23 -7.40
N TYR A 340 12.03 -22.52 -8.21
CA TYR A 340 11.88 -22.85 -9.63
C TYR A 340 13.14 -22.63 -10.47
N CYS A 341 13.99 -21.69 -10.06
CA CYS A 341 15.29 -21.42 -10.68
C CYS A 341 16.42 -22.29 -10.09
N GLY A 342 16.13 -23.15 -9.11
CA GLY A 342 17.12 -24.03 -8.49
C GLY A 342 18.07 -23.34 -7.51
N ILE A 343 17.68 -22.18 -6.99
CA ILE A 343 18.40 -21.42 -5.97
C ILE A 343 18.06 -22.00 -4.60
N LYS A 344 19.07 -22.46 -3.87
CA LYS A 344 18.89 -23.22 -2.61
C LYS A 344 18.90 -22.35 -1.36
N GLU A 345 19.69 -21.28 -1.40
CA GLU A 345 19.91 -20.41 -0.25
C GLU A 345 19.12 -19.12 -0.47
N LEU A 346 18.34 -18.75 0.53
CA LEU A 346 17.60 -17.50 0.57
C LEU A 346 18.28 -16.54 1.55
N PRO A 347 18.13 -15.22 1.36
CA PRO A 347 18.57 -14.25 2.34
C PRO A 347 17.97 -14.50 3.72
N GLU A 348 18.70 -14.08 4.75
CA GLU A 348 18.18 -14.10 6.12
C GLU A 348 16.95 -13.20 6.25
N GLY A 349 15.98 -13.62 7.07
CA GLY A 349 14.77 -12.84 7.36
C GLY A 349 13.66 -12.93 6.31
N VAL A 350 13.84 -13.66 5.19
CA VAL A 350 12.72 -13.97 4.28
C VAL A 350 11.61 -14.69 5.06
N GLU A 351 10.42 -14.09 5.08
CA GLU A 351 9.25 -14.60 5.80
C GLU A 351 8.30 -15.39 4.87
N GLY A 352 8.38 -15.12 3.56
CA GLY A 352 7.59 -15.84 2.56
C GLY A 352 7.95 -17.32 2.48
N HIS A 353 7.02 -18.10 1.95
CA HIS A 353 7.21 -19.53 1.73
C HIS A 353 6.97 -19.89 0.28
N SER A 354 7.77 -20.80 -0.27
CA SER A 354 7.57 -21.24 -1.65
C SER A 354 6.19 -21.85 -1.86
N LEU A 355 5.49 -21.35 -2.87
CA LEU A 355 4.17 -21.83 -3.30
C LEU A 355 4.28 -23.02 -4.24
N SER A 356 5.46 -23.59 -4.51
CA SER A 356 5.63 -24.67 -5.50
C SER A 356 4.67 -25.84 -5.26
N ARG A 357 4.44 -26.23 -4.00
CA ARG A 357 3.51 -27.29 -3.61
C ARG A 357 2.04 -26.91 -3.83
N VAL A 358 1.69 -25.64 -3.60
CA VAL A 358 0.36 -25.10 -3.88
C VAL A 358 0.14 -25.10 -5.39
N ILE A 359 1.09 -24.53 -6.13
CA ILE A 359 1.05 -24.35 -7.58
C ILE A 359 1.04 -25.70 -8.31
N GLU A 360 1.95 -26.63 -8.01
CA GLU A 360 2.03 -27.88 -8.77
C GLU A 360 1.01 -28.93 -8.30
N LYS A 361 0.66 -28.95 -7.01
CA LYS A 361 -0.04 -30.08 -6.38
C LYS A 361 -1.31 -29.71 -5.62
N LYS A 362 -1.76 -28.46 -5.67
CA LYS A 362 -2.96 -27.95 -4.95
C LYS A 362 -2.90 -28.28 -3.45
N LYS A 363 -1.70 -28.33 -2.86
CA LYS A 363 -1.53 -28.56 -1.41
C LYS A 363 -2.04 -27.36 -0.62
N GLU A 364 -2.19 -27.56 0.69
CA GLU A 364 -2.59 -26.50 1.62
C GLU A 364 -1.61 -25.31 1.57
N SER A 365 -2.13 -24.13 1.91
CA SER A 365 -1.30 -22.94 2.05
C SER A 365 -0.18 -23.20 3.06
N PRO A 366 1.05 -22.70 2.82
CA PRO A 366 2.08 -22.68 3.86
C PRO A 366 1.73 -21.73 5.01
N HIS A 367 0.71 -20.89 4.84
CA HIS A 367 0.26 -19.91 5.83
C HIS A 367 -1.05 -20.36 6.48
N GLN A 368 -1.03 -20.46 7.81
CA GLN A 368 -2.26 -20.60 8.63
C GLN A 368 -2.68 -19.29 9.29
N LEU A 369 -1.73 -18.35 9.39
CA LEU A 369 -1.84 -17.08 10.10
C LEU A 369 -1.05 -16.02 9.32
N PHE A 370 -1.61 -14.83 9.14
CA PHE A 370 -0.91 -13.69 8.55
C PHE A 370 -1.34 -12.38 9.20
N PHE A 371 -0.43 -11.41 9.25
CA PHE A 371 -0.61 -10.12 9.89
C PHE A 371 -0.40 -8.98 8.90
N TRP A 372 -1.21 -7.95 9.01
CA TRP A 372 -1.04 -6.68 8.33
C TRP A 372 -1.01 -5.55 9.35
N LYS A 373 -0.24 -4.52 9.04
CA LYS A 373 -0.27 -3.24 9.75
C LYS A 373 0.03 -2.12 8.77
N SER A 374 -0.81 -1.10 8.76
CA SER A 374 -0.70 0.05 7.86
C SER A 374 -1.26 1.29 8.54
N GLY A 375 -0.38 2.23 8.85
CA GLY A 375 -0.73 3.39 9.68
C GLY A 375 -1.35 2.95 11.01
N PRO A 376 -2.57 3.42 11.37
CA PRO A 376 -3.25 3.01 12.60
C PRO A 376 -3.92 1.64 12.49
N GLY A 377 -4.20 1.19 11.26
CA GLY A 377 -4.95 -0.03 11.00
C GLY A 377 -4.07 -1.25 11.08
N TRP A 378 -4.63 -2.34 11.59
CA TRP A 378 -4.00 -3.64 11.57
C TRP A 378 -5.03 -4.72 11.28
N ALA A 379 -4.56 -5.86 10.77
CA ALA A 379 -5.40 -7.02 10.58
C ALA A 379 -4.63 -8.29 10.89
N VAL A 380 -5.34 -9.31 11.34
CA VAL A 380 -4.83 -10.66 11.50
C VAL A 380 -5.83 -11.61 10.85
N ARG A 381 -5.34 -12.54 10.05
CA ARG A 381 -6.16 -13.61 9.47
C ARG A 381 -5.63 -14.96 9.88
N LYS A 382 -6.50 -15.80 10.45
CA LYS A 382 -6.22 -17.18 10.82
C LYS A 382 -7.26 -18.10 10.20
N GLY A 383 -6.86 -18.85 9.18
CA GLY A 383 -7.79 -19.60 8.32
C GLY A 383 -8.85 -18.69 7.70
N ASP A 384 -10.12 -18.95 8.01
CA ASP A 384 -11.26 -18.17 7.50
C ASP A 384 -11.58 -16.93 8.37
N TRP A 385 -11.05 -16.84 9.58
CA TRP A 385 -11.33 -15.73 10.48
C TRP A 385 -10.34 -14.59 10.28
N LYS A 386 -10.86 -13.37 10.20
CA LYS A 386 -10.03 -12.15 10.09
C LYS A 386 -10.56 -11.10 11.05
N LEU A 387 -9.66 -10.52 11.84
CA LEU A 387 -9.93 -9.41 12.75
C LEU A 387 -9.18 -8.19 12.24
N ILE A 388 -9.87 -7.06 12.14
CA ILE A 388 -9.32 -5.77 11.72
C ILE A 388 -9.47 -4.79 12.89
N GLY A 389 -8.36 -4.19 13.31
CA GLY A 389 -8.35 -3.07 14.25
C GLY A 389 -8.27 -1.74 13.51
N TYR A 390 -9.06 -0.76 13.96
CA TYR A 390 -9.19 0.54 13.32
C TYR A 390 -9.48 0.42 11.81
N PRO A 391 -10.57 -0.28 11.41
CA PRO A 391 -10.88 -0.47 9.99
C PRO A 391 -11.05 0.87 9.29
N GLN A 392 -10.54 0.94 8.07
CA GLN A 392 -10.73 2.06 7.16
C GLN A 392 -11.39 1.55 5.90
N ASP A 393 -12.42 2.25 5.45
CA ASP A 393 -13.14 1.90 4.24
C ASP A 393 -13.34 3.13 3.33
N PRO A 394 -12.32 3.52 2.54
CA PRO A 394 -12.45 4.64 1.61
C PRO A 394 -13.40 4.34 0.44
N SER A 395 -13.81 3.09 0.22
CA SER A 395 -14.85 2.74 -0.76
C SER A 395 -16.25 3.12 -0.27
N ASN A 396 -16.42 3.20 1.05
CA ASN A 396 -17.66 3.61 1.72
C ASN A 396 -18.88 2.76 1.28
N GLU A 397 -18.67 1.47 1.00
CA GLU A 397 -19.71 0.50 0.65
C GLU A 397 -20.74 0.32 1.78
N THR A 398 -20.26 0.38 3.03
CA THR A 398 -21.12 0.43 4.21
C THR A 398 -20.52 1.31 5.30
N LYS A 399 -21.38 1.97 6.07
CA LYS A 399 -20.98 2.91 7.11
C LYS A 399 -20.35 2.15 8.28
N LEU A 400 -19.11 2.48 8.61
CA LEU A 400 -18.48 2.07 9.87
C LEU A 400 -19.03 2.91 11.03
N ASP A 401 -19.45 2.24 12.10
CA ASP A 401 -19.75 2.86 13.39
C ASP A 401 -18.45 2.93 14.20
N PHE A 402 -17.79 4.08 14.21
CA PHE A 402 -16.49 4.25 14.86
C PHE A 402 -16.51 4.03 16.39
N ASP A 403 -17.67 3.86 17.03
CA ASP A 403 -17.76 3.45 18.43
C ASP A 403 -17.84 1.93 18.63
N LYS A 404 -18.36 1.21 17.63
CA LYS A 404 -18.61 -0.24 17.72
C LYS A 404 -17.69 -1.07 16.85
N ASP A 405 -17.22 -0.51 15.75
CA ASP A 405 -16.49 -1.20 14.70
C ASP A 405 -14.97 -1.01 14.80
N LEU A 406 -14.47 -0.43 15.89
CA LEU A 406 -13.02 -0.31 16.12
C LEU A 406 -12.30 -1.66 16.07
N LEU A 407 -13.00 -2.74 16.45
CA LEU A 407 -12.63 -4.11 16.16
C LEU A 407 -13.69 -4.73 15.25
N PHE A 408 -13.27 -5.12 14.05
CA PHE A 408 -14.14 -5.67 13.02
C PHE A 408 -13.76 -7.12 12.74
N LEU A 409 -14.60 -8.05 13.19
CA LEU A 409 -14.38 -9.49 13.00
C LEU A 409 -15.24 -10.00 11.85
N VAL A 410 -14.64 -10.79 10.96
CA VAL A 410 -15.32 -11.45 9.84
C VAL A 410 -14.89 -12.91 9.74
N ASN A 411 -15.77 -13.73 9.18
CA ASN A 411 -15.44 -15.07 8.71
C ASN A 411 -15.60 -15.09 7.19
N LEU A 412 -14.48 -15.14 6.47
CA LEU A 412 -14.43 -14.99 5.00
C LEU A 412 -15.09 -16.15 4.24
N LYS A 413 -15.30 -17.30 4.88
CA LYS A 413 -16.06 -18.42 4.31
C LYS A 413 -17.57 -18.20 4.41
N MET A 414 -18.01 -17.50 5.45
CA MET A 414 -19.43 -17.13 5.64
C MET A 414 -19.79 -15.85 4.88
N ASP A 415 -18.90 -14.86 4.91
CA ASP A 415 -19.06 -13.55 4.31
C ASP A 415 -17.71 -13.07 3.74
N SER A 416 -17.49 -13.32 2.45
CA SER A 416 -16.31 -12.79 1.73
C SER A 416 -16.44 -11.31 1.37
N THR A 417 -17.60 -10.69 1.63
CA THR A 417 -17.87 -9.28 1.34
C THR A 417 -17.50 -8.37 2.51
N GLU A 418 -17.31 -8.94 3.71
CA GLU A 418 -16.93 -8.22 4.94
C GLU A 418 -17.88 -7.09 5.31
N MET A 419 -19.18 -7.28 5.04
CA MET A 419 -20.21 -6.27 5.30
C MET A 419 -20.77 -6.36 6.72
N THR A 420 -20.61 -7.51 7.39
CA THR A 420 -21.14 -7.74 8.74
C THR A 420 -20.04 -7.90 9.77
N ASN A 421 -20.04 -7.03 10.79
CA ASN A 421 -19.15 -7.17 11.94
C ASN A 421 -19.67 -8.25 12.90
N LEU A 422 -18.90 -9.32 13.08
CA LEU A 422 -19.20 -10.45 13.95
C LEU A 422 -18.58 -10.30 15.35
N ALA A 423 -17.89 -9.20 15.66
CA ALA A 423 -17.10 -9.06 16.89
C ALA A 423 -17.93 -9.20 18.17
N THR A 424 -19.18 -8.73 18.15
CA THR A 424 -20.10 -8.86 19.29
C THR A 424 -20.69 -10.27 19.44
N GLN A 425 -20.75 -11.03 18.35
CA GLN A 425 -21.32 -12.38 18.32
C GLN A 425 -20.30 -13.45 18.73
N TYR A 426 -19.01 -13.21 18.46
CA TYR A 426 -17.91 -14.13 18.75
C TYR A 426 -16.78 -13.45 19.53
N PRO A 427 -17.05 -12.95 20.75
CA PRO A 427 -16.04 -12.23 21.55
C PRO A 427 -14.81 -13.07 21.87
N GLU A 428 -14.96 -14.39 22.04
CA GLU A 428 -13.84 -15.32 22.24
C GLU A 428 -12.90 -15.37 21.04
N LYS A 429 -13.45 -15.26 19.82
CA LYS A 429 -12.66 -15.22 18.59
C LYS A 429 -11.91 -13.90 18.43
N VAL A 430 -12.54 -12.80 18.85
CA VAL A 430 -11.87 -11.49 18.91
C VAL A 430 -10.67 -11.56 19.86
N GLU A 431 -10.84 -12.09 21.07
CA GLU A 431 -9.75 -12.21 22.03
C GLU A 431 -8.63 -13.14 21.54
N GLU A 432 -8.96 -14.27 20.92
CA GLU A 432 -7.97 -15.16 20.31
C GLU A 432 -7.11 -14.41 19.27
N LEU A 433 -7.76 -13.80 18.28
CA LEU A 433 -7.06 -13.14 17.18
C LEU A 433 -6.31 -11.89 17.64
N LYS A 434 -6.87 -11.15 18.58
CA LYS A 434 -6.18 -10.01 19.21
C LYS A 434 -4.90 -10.46 19.91
N ASN A 435 -4.93 -11.59 20.62
CA ASN A 435 -3.73 -12.15 21.24
C ASN A 435 -2.73 -12.67 20.20
N ASP A 436 -3.20 -13.32 19.12
CA ASP A 436 -2.35 -13.70 18.00
C ASP A 436 -1.64 -12.47 17.41
N TYR A 437 -2.36 -11.36 17.21
CA TYR A 437 -1.79 -10.09 16.77
C TYR A 437 -0.75 -9.54 17.76
N LEU A 438 -1.06 -9.49 19.06
CA LEU A 438 -0.14 -8.99 20.09
C LEU A 438 1.12 -9.84 20.28
N ASN A 439 1.10 -11.10 19.87
CA ASN A 439 2.28 -11.97 19.85
C ASN A 439 3.19 -11.75 18.64
N TRP A 440 2.74 -10.97 17.65
CA TRP A 440 3.56 -10.59 16.51
C TRP A 440 4.56 -9.51 16.91
N GLU A 441 5.82 -9.65 16.49
CA GLU A 441 6.92 -8.78 16.96
C GLU A 441 6.75 -7.29 16.62
N TYR A 442 5.96 -6.96 15.59
CA TYR A 442 5.68 -5.58 15.17
C TYR A 442 4.39 -5.00 15.78
N ALA A 443 3.68 -5.78 16.59
CA ALA A 443 2.51 -5.32 17.32
C ALA A 443 2.90 -4.63 18.63
N SER A 444 2.05 -3.70 19.05
CA SER A 444 2.14 -3.04 20.35
C SER A 444 0.81 -3.19 21.08
N PRO A 445 0.79 -3.36 22.43
CA PRO A 445 -0.44 -3.24 23.22
C PRO A 445 -1.18 -1.93 22.96
N GLU A 446 -0.44 -0.89 22.60
CA GLU A 446 -1.02 0.38 22.19
C GLU A 446 -1.92 0.19 20.97
N ASP A 447 -1.55 -0.58 19.95
CA ASP A 447 -2.31 -0.80 18.70
C ASP A 447 -3.75 -1.26 18.91
N ILE A 448 -4.06 -1.87 20.06
CA ILE A 448 -5.40 -2.34 20.36
C ILE A 448 -6.34 -1.15 20.56
N PRO A 449 -7.47 -1.11 19.84
CA PRO A 449 -8.44 -0.05 20.03
C PRO A 449 -8.94 0.02 21.47
N THR A 450 -8.76 1.18 22.08
CA THR A 450 -9.34 1.51 23.38
C THR A 450 -10.65 2.25 23.16
N LYS A 451 -11.63 2.01 24.04
CA LYS A 451 -12.84 2.84 24.08
C LYS A 451 -12.43 4.28 24.38
N ARG A 452 -13.04 5.23 23.66
CA ARG A 452 -12.88 6.66 23.94
C ARG A 452 -13.22 6.94 25.40
N LEU A 453 -12.43 7.80 26.04
CA LEU A 453 -12.73 8.22 27.40
C LEU A 453 -13.90 9.19 27.33
N GLN A 454 -14.90 8.95 28.18
CA GLN A 454 -16.04 9.83 28.36
C GLN A 454 -15.75 10.72 29.57
N ILE A 455 -15.72 12.02 29.37
CA ILE A 455 -15.48 13.00 30.42
C ILE A 455 -16.75 13.81 30.69
N LYS A 456 -17.09 13.93 31.97
CA LYS A 456 -18.20 14.77 32.42
C LYS A 456 -17.66 16.11 32.88
N HIS A 457 -18.17 17.19 32.32
CA HIS A 457 -17.87 18.55 32.72
C HIS A 457 -19.09 19.46 32.53
N LYS A 458 -19.02 20.71 33.00
CA LYS A 458 -20.15 21.65 32.99
C LYS A 458 -20.56 22.08 31.57
N ALA A 459 -19.67 21.90 30.61
CA ALA A 459 -19.87 22.32 29.23
C ALA A 459 -20.46 21.23 28.32
N ASN A 460 -20.63 19.98 28.77
CA ASN A 460 -21.19 18.93 27.92
C ASN A 460 -22.52 19.38 27.28
N GLY A 461 -22.59 19.31 25.94
CA GLY A 461 -23.76 19.68 25.15
C GLY A 461 -24.09 21.17 25.09
N LYS A 462 -23.18 22.05 25.55
CA LYS A 462 -23.37 23.51 25.47
C LYS A 462 -23.13 24.03 24.06
N LYS A 463 -23.60 25.25 23.81
CA LYS A 463 -23.44 25.89 22.51
C LYS A 463 -22.01 26.40 22.35
N VAL A 464 -21.37 26.03 21.25
CA VAL A 464 -20.02 26.50 20.89
C VAL A 464 -20.07 27.18 19.52
N THR A 465 -19.39 28.32 19.42
CA THR A 465 -19.07 28.96 18.13
C THR A 465 -17.56 29.08 17.98
N ILE A 466 -17.04 28.78 16.79
CA ILE A 466 -15.61 28.91 16.47
C ILE A 466 -15.40 30.01 15.42
N GLU A 467 -14.32 30.78 15.56
CA GLU A 467 -13.99 31.87 14.61
C GLU A 467 -13.29 31.35 13.35
N SER A 468 -12.44 30.33 13.51
CA SER A 468 -11.76 29.62 12.41
C SER A 468 -12.50 28.32 12.10
N ALA A 469 -12.77 28.07 10.82
CA ALA A 469 -13.27 26.76 10.40
C ALA A 469 -12.14 25.72 10.50
N PRO A 470 -12.42 24.49 11.00
CA PRO A 470 -11.47 23.40 10.91
C PRO A 470 -11.23 23.02 9.44
N HIS A 471 -10.12 22.35 9.19
CA HIS A 471 -9.82 21.82 7.87
C HIS A 471 -10.89 20.81 7.44
N ALA A 472 -11.31 20.84 6.17
CA ALA A 472 -12.45 20.04 5.68
C ALA A 472 -12.31 18.53 5.93
N LYS A 473 -11.06 18.02 5.93
CA LYS A 473 -10.72 16.62 6.21
C LYS A 473 -10.84 16.24 7.70
N TYR A 474 -10.63 17.18 8.62
CA TYR A 474 -10.50 16.93 10.06
C TYR A 474 -11.46 17.85 10.82
N LYS A 475 -12.76 17.69 10.55
CA LYS A 475 -13.80 18.58 11.07
C LYS A 475 -14.62 17.99 12.21
N ALA A 476 -14.37 16.73 12.61
CA ALA A 476 -15.17 15.99 13.58
C ALA A 476 -16.69 16.22 13.40
N ASN A 477 -17.44 16.38 14.49
CA ASN A 477 -18.83 16.84 14.48
C ASN A 477 -18.94 18.39 14.53
N GLY A 478 -17.96 19.08 13.95
CA GLY A 478 -17.83 20.53 13.99
C GLY A 478 -17.52 21.05 15.41
N ALA A 479 -17.91 22.31 15.67
CA ALA A 479 -17.65 22.96 16.95
C ALA A 479 -18.26 22.24 18.16
N ALA A 480 -19.31 21.43 17.96
CA ALA A 480 -19.94 20.66 19.02
C ALA A 480 -19.00 19.62 19.64
N SER A 481 -18.00 19.13 18.88
CA SER A 481 -17.02 18.18 19.41
C SER A 481 -16.15 18.75 20.52
N LEU A 482 -16.02 20.08 20.61
CA LEU A 482 -15.26 20.72 21.69
C LEU A 482 -15.93 20.62 23.05
N VAL A 483 -17.17 20.12 23.13
CA VAL A 483 -17.95 19.99 24.36
C VAL A 483 -18.91 18.79 24.34
N ASP A 484 -18.60 17.73 23.60
CA ASP A 484 -19.46 16.54 23.56
C ASP A 484 -19.16 15.55 24.71
N GLY A 485 -18.05 15.74 25.40
CA GLY A 485 -17.57 14.90 26.49
C GLY A 485 -16.77 13.69 25.99
N GLU A 486 -16.38 13.65 24.72
CA GLU A 486 -15.68 12.53 24.11
C GLU A 486 -14.23 12.90 23.79
N THR A 487 -13.27 12.09 24.25
CA THR A 487 -11.86 12.34 23.93
C THR A 487 -11.51 11.81 22.54
N GLY A 488 -10.60 12.50 21.85
CA GLY A 488 -9.91 11.98 20.67
C GLY A 488 -8.97 10.83 21.03
N THR A 489 -8.65 9.99 20.03
CA THR A 489 -7.68 8.89 20.22
C THR A 489 -6.29 9.31 19.77
N ARG A 490 -5.27 8.46 19.91
CA ARG A 490 -3.92 8.79 19.42
C ARG A 490 -3.82 8.90 17.88
N PHE A 491 -4.92 8.65 17.17
CA PHE A 491 -5.00 8.73 15.73
C PHE A 491 -5.82 9.95 15.31
N PHE A 492 -5.14 11.04 14.97
CA PHE A 492 -5.79 12.29 14.59
C PHE A 492 -6.75 12.20 13.38
N SER A 493 -6.67 11.11 12.61
CA SER A 493 -7.48 10.88 11.39
C SER A 493 -8.73 10.04 11.61
N ASP A 494 -9.02 9.63 12.85
CA ASP A 494 -10.18 8.80 13.22
C ASP A 494 -11.52 9.55 13.18
N GLY A 495 -11.51 10.86 12.93
CA GLY A 495 -12.70 11.70 12.88
C GLY A 495 -13.13 12.28 14.23
N PHE A 496 -12.35 12.10 15.29
CA PHE A 496 -12.65 12.62 16.64
C PHE A 496 -11.88 13.89 16.98
N TRP A 497 -11.11 14.43 16.04
CA TRP A 497 -10.33 15.64 16.25
C TRP A 497 -10.70 16.75 15.27
N LEU A 498 -10.70 17.99 15.78
CA LEU A 498 -10.73 19.20 14.98
C LEU A 498 -9.30 19.61 14.62
N GLY A 499 -8.96 19.51 13.34
CA GLY A 499 -7.64 19.85 12.80
C GLY A 499 -7.61 21.24 12.15
N PHE A 500 -6.59 22.03 12.48
CA PHE A 500 -6.35 23.37 11.96
C PHE A 500 -4.96 23.44 11.32
N GLU A 501 -4.92 23.73 10.01
CA GLU A 501 -3.66 23.85 9.25
C GLU A 501 -3.15 25.29 9.28
N GLY A 502 -2.13 25.55 10.09
CA GLY A 502 -1.50 26.86 10.23
C GLY A 502 -2.37 27.95 10.88
N ASN A 503 -3.55 27.58 11.40
CA ASN A 503 -4.52 28.49 12.02
C ASN A 503 -4.72 28.16 13.49
N ASP A 504 -5.15 29.16 14.25
CA ASP A 504 -5.55 29.02 15.66
C ASP A 504 -7.00 28.52 15.77
N LEU A 505 -7.31 27.89 16.90
CA LEU A 505 -8.70 27.69 17.32
C LEU A 505 -9.09 28.83 18.29
N VAL A 506 -10.17 29.55 17.99
CA VAL A 506 -10.83 30.46 18.93
C VAL A 506 -12.27 30.01 19.07
N ALA A 507 -12.62 29.50 20.25
CA ALA A 507 -13.94 28.99 20.58
C ALA A 507 -14.62 29.88 21.61
N THR A 508 -15.92 30.14 21.44
CA THR A 508 -16.77 30.76 22.46
C THR A 508 -17.84 29.76 22.89
N ILE A 509 -17.87 29.44 24.18
CA ILE A 509 -18.78 28.48 24.82
C ILE A 509 -19.82 29.27 25.62
N ASP A 510 -21.11 29.10 25.32
CA ASP A 510 -22.22 29.63 26.11
C ASP A 510 -22.72 28.55 27.09
N MET A 511 -22.41 28.71 28.37
CA MET A 511 -22.83 27.83 29.46
C MET A 511 -24.35 27.84 29.69
N GLY A 512 -25.07 28.78 29.07
CA GLY A 512 -26.52 28.98 29.14
C GLY A 512 -26.98 29.76 30.38
N LYS A 513 -26.21 29.66 31.47
CA LYS A 513 -26.35 30.44 32.70
C LYS A 513 -24.97 30.72 33.28
N THR A 514 -24.88 31.68 34.20
CA THR A 514 -23.65 31.90 34.95
C THR A 514 -23.33 30.67 35.81
N GLU A 515 -22.12 30.16 35.67
CA GLU A 515 -21.57 29.05 36.44
C GLU A 515 -20.29 29.52 37.14
N VAL A 516 -19.99 28.90 38.29
CA VAL A 516 -18.66 28.99 38.91
C VAL A 516 -17.75 28.02 38.16
N ILE A 517 -16.58 28.47 37.72
CA ILE A 517 -15.61 27.68 36.95
C ILE A 517 -14.27 27.76 37.67
N ASN A 518 -13.64 26.60 37.87
CA ASN A 518 -12.37 26.49 38.60
C ASN A 518 -11.23 26.00 37.72
N GLU A 519 -11.55 25.22 36.69
CA GLU A 519 -10.57 24.69 35.75
C GLU A 519 -11.14 24.69 34.33
N ILE A 520 -10.31 25.08 33.37
CA ILE A 520 -10.55 24.85 31.95
C ILE A 520 -9.40 23.98 31.43
N SER A 521 -9.71 22.84 30.81
CA SER A 521 -8.69 22.00 30.17
C SER A 521 -9.00 21.77 28.69
N VAL A 522 -7.95 21.86 27.87
CA VAL A 522 -8.02 21.62 26.42
C VAL A 522 -7.26 20.34 26.10
N GLY A 523 -7.92 19.37 25.49
CA GLY A 523 -7.25 18.19 24.96
C GLY A 523 -6.60 18.49 23.60
N SER A 524 -5.36 18.05 23.43
CA SER A 524 -4.60 18.22 22.20
C SER A 524 -3.65 17.05 22.00
N ILE A 525 -3.31 16.76 20.74
CA ILE A 525 -2.36 15.72 20.36
C ILE A 525 -1.11 16.36 19.73
N GLN A 526 0.03 15.73 19.95
CA GLN A 526 1.26 15.96 19.20
C GLN A 526 1.64 14.69 18.43
N ASP A 527 1.99 14.87 17.16
CA ASP A 527 2.60 13.89 16.26
C ASP A 527 3.55 14.64 15.32
N ALA A 528 4.81 14.78 15.75
CA ALA A 528 5.79 15.63 15.07
C ALA A 528 6.11 15.14 13.64
N GLU A 529 6.03 13.82 13.40
CA GLU A 529 6.22 13.25 12.06
C GLU A 529 5.14 13.72 11.08
N SER A 530 3.92 13.92 11.58
CA SER A 530 2.79 14.46 10.83
C SER A 530 2.69 16.00 10.89
N TRP A 531 3.73 16.68 11.42
CA TRP A 531 3.77 18.13 11.65
C TRP A 531 2.63 18.64 12.55
N ILE A 532 2.15 17.78 13.46
CA ILE A 532 1.12 18.10 14.45
C ILE A 532 1.83 18.44 15.76
N PHE A 533 1.57 19.62 16.31
CA PHE A 533 2.21 20.09 17.52
C PHE A 533 1.16 20.44 18.57
N PHE A 534 1.53 20.29 19.85
CA PHE A 534 0.78 20.95 20.91
C PHE A 534 0.70 22.47 20.64
N PRO A 535 -0.33 23.15 21.14
CA PRO A 535 -0.42 24.60 20.99
C PRO A 535 0.77 25.30 21.64
N GLU A 536 1.08 26.53 21.20
CA GLU A 536 2.07 27.38 21.88
C GLU A 536 1.59 27.78 23.27
N TYR A 537 0.30 28.10 23.36
CA TYR A 537 -0.39 28.40 24.60
C TYR A 537 -1.88 28.19 24.46
N ILE A 538 -2.53 28.04 25.61
CA ILE A 538 -3.97 28.21 25.74
C ILE A 538 -4.26 29.51 26.49
N GLU A 539 -5.32 30.18 26.11
CA GLU A 539 -5.74 31.45 26.69
C GLU A 539 -7.25 31.47 26.89
N VAL A 540 -7.70 31.92 28.06
CA VAL A 540 -9.12 31.94 28.43
C VAL A 540 -9.52 33.33 28.90
N ALA A 541 -10.60 33.85 28.33
CA ALA A 541 -11.30 35.03 28.79
C ALA A 541 -12.78 34.68 29.05
N TRP A 542 -13.44 35.43 29.93
CA TRP A 542 -14.80 35.08 30.36
C TRP A 542 -15.72 36.31 30.45
N SER A 543 -17.01 36.09 30.31
CA SER A 543 -18.03 37.14 30.29
C SER A 543 -19.36 36.67 30.89
N ALA A 544 -20.09 37.58 31.51
CA ALA A 544 -21.46 37.33 31.96
C ALA A 544 -22.50 37.60 30.84
N ASP A 545 -22.22 38.53 29.92
CA ASP A 545 -23.16 39.03 28.92
C ASP A 545 -22.80 38.66 27.47
N GLY A 546 -21.61 38.08 27.26
CA GLY A 546 -21.09 37.67 25.96
C GLY A 546 -20.55 38.83 25.11
N LYS A 547 -20.49 40.05 25.68
CA LYS A 547 -20.02 41.27 25.01
C LYS A 547 -18.72 41.78 25.63
N GLN A 548 -18.69 41.90 26.95
CA GLN A 548 -17.52 42.37 27.69
C GLN A 548 -16.80 41.19 28.31
N TYR A 549 -15.61 40.88 27.79
CA TYR A 549 -14.76 39.81 28.30
C TYR A 549 -13.73 40.34 29.28
N SER A 550 -13.35 39.51 30.25
CA SER A 550 -12.22 39.73 31.13
C SER A 550 -10.92 39.88 30.35
N LYS A 551 -9.87 40.38 31.03
CA LYS A 551 -8.51 40.21 30.49
C LYS A 551 -8.19 38.71 30.44
N PRO A 552 -7.63 38.23 29.32
CA PRO A 552 -7.35 36.82 29.17
C PRO A 552 -6.27 36.34 30.15
N VAL A 553 -6.43 35.12 30.64
CA VAL A 553 -5.41 34.38 31.39
C VAL A 553 -4.79 33.34 30.46
N ARG A 554 -3.46 33.26 30.44
CA ARG A 554 -2.69 32.44 29.50
C ARG A 554 -1.86 31.38 30.22
N LYS A 555 -1.82 30.17 29.65
CA LYS A 555 -0.89 29.10 30.02
C LYS A 555 -0.04 28.71 28.81
N MET A 556 1.26 28.89 28.92
CA MET A 556 2.23 28.41 27.94
C MET A 556 2.32 26.88 27.96
N VAL A 557 2.61 26.30 26.80
CA VAL A 557 2.69 24.85 26.63
C VAL A 557 4.02 24.49 26.00
N GLU A 558 4.80 23.67 26.70
CA GLU A 558 6.10 23.22 26.21
C GLU A 558 5.93 22.06 25.20
N PRO A 559 6.50 22.18 23.99
CA PRO A 559 6.44 21.11 22.99
C PRO A 559 7.28 19.91 23.42
N LEU A 560 6.90 18.71 22.99
CA LEU A 560 7.80 17.56 23.06
C LEU A 560 8.82 17.67 21.92
N LYS A 561 10.12 17.73 22.24
CA LYS A 561 11.19 17.89 21.23
C LYS A 561 11.71 16.55 20.69
N SER A 562 10.98 15.45 20.86
CA SER A 562 11.32 14.14 20.31
C SER A 562 10.52 13.87 19.02
N ALA A 563 11.23 13.57 17.94
CA ALA A 563 10.63 13.02 16.73
C ALA A 563 10.25 11.55 17.01
N GLY A 564 8.98 11.20 16.88
CA GLY A 564 8.49 9.82 17.00
C GLY A 564 7.50 9.56 18.15
N GLN A 565 7.41 10.41 19.18
CA GLN A 565 6.46 10.18 20.26
C GLN A 565 5.12 10.87 20.00
N LYS A 566 4.08 10.08 19.71
CA LYS A 566 2.70 10.55 19.72
C LYS A 566 2.24 10.70 21.16
N SER A 567 1.65 11.85 21.48
CA SER A 567 1.22 12.13 22.85
C SER A 567 -0.04 12.96 22.85
N ILE A 568 -1.01 12.56 23.68
CA ILE A 568 -2.19 13.35 24.00
C ILE A 568 -1.97 14.01 25.35
N ARG A 569 -2.26 15.30 25.45
CA ARG A 569 -2.25 16.04 26.72
C ARG A 569 -3.57 16.77 26.90
N ARG A 570 -4.06 16.78 28.15
CA ARG A 570 -5.09 17.73 28.58
C ARG A 570 -4.40 18.87 29.31
N ILE A 571 -4.34 20.01 28.64
CA ILE A 571 -3.64 21.19 29.13
C ILE A 571 -4.63 21.94 30.01
N ALA A 572 -4.50 21.78 31.33
CA ALA A 572 -5.38 22.43 32.31
C ALA A 572 -4.89 23.82 32.71
N LEU A 573 -5.78 24.81 32.69
CA LEU A 573 -5.59 26.15 33.26
C LEU A 573 -6.46 26.24 34.50
N GLN A 574 -5.81 26.27 35.68
CA GLN A 574 -6.46 26.48 36.96
C GLN A 574 -6.74 27.97 37.13
N GLN A 575 -8.00 28.33 37.35
CA GLN A 575 -8.40 29.69 37.66
C GLN A 575 -9.65 29.62 38.53
N GLU A 576 -9.48 29.86 39.83
CA GLU A 576 -10.53 29.73 40.82
C GLU A 576 -11.58 30.86 40.69
N ASP A 577 -12.82 30.51 41.03
CA ASP A 577 -13.95 31.43 41.22
C ASP A 577 -14.32 32.29 39.99
N ILE A 578 -14.10 31.80 38.77
CA ILE A 578 -14.65 32.45 37.58
C ILE A 578 -16.17 32.32 37.62
N ASN A 579 -16.87 33.45 37.80
CA ASN A 579 -18.31 33.54 37.63
C ASN A 579 -18.63 34.02 36.22
N ALA A 580 -18.96 33.09 35.31
CA ALA A 580 -19.19 33.42 33.90
C ALA A 580 -20.28 32.58 33.25
N ARG A 581 -20.94 33.18 32.25
CA ARG A 581 -21.84 32.46 31.34
C ARG A 581 -21.12 32.12 30.03
N PHE A 582 -20.24 33.00 29.55
CA PHE A 582 -19.52 32.82 28.30
C PHE A 582 -18.03 32.66 28.57
N LEU A 583 -17.43 31.66 27.93
CA LEU A 583 -15.98 31.45 27.92
C LEU A 583 -15.46 31.57 26.50
N LYS A 584 -14.46 32.42 26.29
CA LYS A 584 -13.68 32.49 25.05
C LYS A 584 -12.34 31.80 25.29
N VAL A 585 -12.09 30.72 24.57
CA VAL A 585 -10.89 29.89 24.65
C VAL A 585 -10.12 30.00 23.34
N THR A 586 -8.90 30.49 23.42
CA THR A 586 -7.96 30.56 22.30
C THR A 586 -6.90 29.48 22.49
N VAL A 587 -6.72 28.65 21.47
CA VAL A 587 -5.69 27.61 21.40
C VAL A 587 -4.74 28.01 20.27
N LYS A 588 -3.57 28.53 20.64
CA LYS A 588 -2.63 29.14 19.70
C LYS A 588 -1.83 28.08 18.97
N SER A 589 -1.90 28.07 17.64
CA SER A 589 -1.05 27.25 16.78
C SER A 589 0.29 27.94 16.51
N TYR A 590 1.34 27.16 16.29
CA TYR A 590 2.62 27.66 15.79
C TYR A 590 2.51 28.32 14.40
N GLY A 591 1.46 28.03 13.64
CA GLY A 591 1.25 28.49 12.26
C GLY A 591 2.18 27.82 11.24
N LYS A 592 3.47 27.73 11.57
CA LYS A 592 4.51 27.04 10.80
C LYS A 592 5.24 26.00 11.64
N VAL A 593 5.77 24.98 10.99
CA VAL A 593 6.59 23.94 11.62
C VAL A 593 7.78 24.60 12.33
N PRO A 594 7.97 24.35 13.64
CA PRO A 594 9.01 25.01 14.43
C PRO A 594 10.43 24.79 13.91
N VAL A 595 11.33 25.73 14.18
CA VAL A 595 12.73 25.74 13.71
C VAL A 595 13.57 24.54 14.18
N TRP A 596 13.17 23.89 15.27
CA TRP A 596 13.83 22.72 15.81
C TRP A 596 13.45 21.42 15.10
N HIS A 597 12.42 21.44 14.25
CA HIS A 597 11.96 20.28 13.51
C HIS A 597 12.54 20.25 12.09
N SER A 598 12.75 19.06 11.52
CA SER A 598 13.31 18.89 10.17
C SER A 598 12.44 19.53 9.08
N GLY A 599 11.12 19.48 9.24
CA GLY A 599 10.14 20.09 8.33
C GLY A 599 9.94 21.62 8.46
N LYS A 600 10.87 22.34 9.10
CA LYS A 600 10.75 23.78 9.41
C LYS A 600 10.30 24.61 8.19
N GLY A 601 9.41 25.57 8.45
CA GLY A 601 8.89 26.48 7.41
C GLY A 601 7.64 25.98 6.68
N GLY A 602 7.33 24.68 6.74
CA GLY A 602 6.03 24.14 6.34
C GLY A 602 4.90 24.63 7.27
N LYS A 603 3.63 24.35 6.93
CA LYS A 603 2.50 24.66 7.82
C LYS A 603 2.44 23.66 8.97
N ALA A 604 2.24 24.15 10.19
CA ALA A 604 2.03 23.31 11.37
C ALA A 604 0.54 23.00 11.56
N TRP A 605 0.25 21.79 12.02
CA TRP A 605 -1.10 21.38 12.39
C TRP A 605 -1.34 21.53 13.89
N LEU A 606 -2.53 22.01 14.23
CA LEU A 606 -3.09 21.98 15.58
C LEU A 606 -4.31 21.05 15.57
N PHE A 607 -4.37 20.10 16.51
CA PHE A 607 -5.52 19.22 16.69
C PHE A 607 -6.06 19.34 18.12
N VAL A 608 -7.38 19.50 18.23
CA VAL A 608 -8.12 19.66 19.49
C VAL A 608 -9.34 18.75 19.47
N ASP A 609 -9.57 18.00 20.53
CA ASP A 609 -10.77 17.17 20.72
C ASP A 609 -11.82 17.93 21.54
N GLU A 610 -11.51 18.28 22.79
CA GLU A 610 -12.49 18.59 23.84
C GLU A 610 -11.98 19.69 24.80
N ILE A 611 -12.88 20.60 25.20
CA ILE A 611 -12.65 21.71 26.13
C ILE A 611 -13.49 21.46 27.40
N ALA A 612 -12.87 20.81 28.38
CA ALA A 612 -13.56 20.49 29.63
C ALA A 612 -13.52 21.65 30.63
N ILE A 613 -14.64 21.86 31.32
CA ILE A 613 -14.86 22.97 32.25
C ILE A 613 -15.39 22.42 33.59
N GLN A 614 -14.60 22.55 34.64
CA GLN A 614 -14.95 22.03 35.98
C GLN A 614 -15.48 23.09 36.92
#